data_AF-A0A359HKN8-F1
#
_entry.id   AF-A0A359HKN8-F1
#
_cell.length_a   1.000
_cell.length_b   1.000
_cell.length_c   1.000
_cell.angle_alpha   90.00
_cell.angle_beta   90.00
_cell.angle_gamma   90.00
#
_symmetry.space_group_name_H-M   'P 1'
#
loop_
_entity.id
_entity.type
_entity.pdbx_description
1 polymer ?
#
loop_
_entity_poly.entity_id
_entity_poly.type
_entity_poly.pdbx_seq_one_letter_code
_entity_poly.pdbx_strand_id
1 'polypeptide(L)'
;MSFLKKLKSAFSAPSSSDKRILWLYVQCDKCDEVLRGRVDLYNDLSAQFNESTEGHFCRKVLIGSQRCYRPIEIELTFDKNRKLTDRKIKGGKFVTEADYFVEKSER
;
A
#
# COMPACT_ATOMS: atom_id res chain seq x y z
N MET A 1 22.92 -7.44 -17.70
CA MET A 1 22.57 -8.43 -16.64
C MET A 1 22.08 -7.72 -15.37
N SER A 2 20.88 -7.12 -15.36
CA SER A 2 20.39 -6.39 -14.15
C SER A 2 18.89 -6.47 -13.91
N PHE A 3 18.18 -7.37 -14.59
CA PHE A 3 16.72 -7.51 -14.44
C PHE A 3 16.31 -8.43 -13.27
N LEU A 4 17.18 -9.35 -12.85
CA LEU A 4 16.91 -10.31 -11.75
C LEU A 4 17.15 -9.74 -10.34
N LYS A 5 17.81 -8.58 -10.19
CA LYS A 5 17.99 -7.93 -8.87
C LYS A 5 16.74 -7.19 -8.40
N LYS A 6 15.85 -6.78 -9.31
CA LYS A 6 14.61 -6.05 -8.96
C LYS A 6 13.48 -6.95 -8.47
N LEU A 7 13.57 -8.27 -8.69
CA LEU A 7 12.59 -9.25 -8.22
C LEU A 7 12.85 -9.76 -6.79
N LYS A 8 14.10 -9.70 -6.32
CA LYS A 8 14.45 -10.19 -4.97
C LYS A 8 14.15 -9.19 -3.83
N SER A 9 14.01 -7.89 -4.13
CA SER A 9 13.56 -6.91 -3.12
C SER A 9 12.05 -6.94 -2.89
N ALA A 10 11.27 -7.52 -3.81
CA ALA A 10 9.82 -7.68 -3.68
C ALA A 10 9.42 -8.73 -2.61
N PHE A 11 10.38 -9.49 -2.07
CA PHE A 11 10.16 -10.50 -1.03
C PHE A 11 10.74 -10.11 0.34
N SER A 12 11.19 -8.86 0.51
CA SER A 12 11.58 -8.37 1.84
C SER A 12 10.33 -8.17 2.68
N ALA A 13 9.98 -9.18 3.47
CA ALA A 13 9.02 -9.04 4.55
C ALA A 13 9.44 -7.85 5.43
N PRO A 14 8.52 -6.92 5.76
CA PRO A 14 8.87 -5.75 6.57
C PRO A 14 9.37 -6.18 7.94
N SER A 15 10.50 -5.61 8.36
CA SER A 15 11.10 -5.86 9.66
C SER A 15 10.13 -5.48 10.78
N SER A 16 10.08 -6.35 11.78
CA SER A 16 9.23 -6.36 12.95
C SER A 16 9.47 -5.18 13.91
N SER A 17 9.11 -3.96 13.51
CA SER A 17 9.15 -2.80 14.42
C SER A 17 7.91 -1.89 14.37
N ASP A 18 6.82 -2.31 13.72
CA ASP A 18 5.50 -1.77 14.02
C ASP A 18 4.37 -2.72 13.55
N LYS A 19 4.04 -3.76 14.32
CA LYS A 19 2.93 -4.69 14.01
C LYS A 19 1.57 -3.97 13.85
N ARG A 20 1.49 -2.69 14.20
CA ARG A 20 0.29 -1.86 14.14
C ARG A 20 0.15 -1.10 12.81
N ILE A 21 1.26 -0.76 12.15
CA ILE A 21 1.24 0.13 10.99
C ILE A 21 1.61 -0.62 9.72
N LEU A 22 0.71 -0.59 8.74
CA LEU A 22 0.97 -1.00 7.36
C LEU A 22 1.24 0.24 6.50
N TRP A 23 2.46 0.33 5.98
CA TRP A 23 2.84 1.34 4.99
C TRP A 23 2.45 0.90 3.59
N LEU A 24 1.85 1.81 2.84
CA LEU A 24 1.48 1.64 1.43
C LEU A 24 2.34 2.58 0.59
N TYR A 25 2.86 2.07 -0.50
CA TYR A 25 3.63 2.84 -1.47
C TYR A 25 2.98 2.65 -2.84
N VAL A 26 2.57 3.76 -3.46
CA VAL A 26 1.86 3.72 -4.75
C VAL A 26 2.38 4.80 -5.67
N GLN A 27 2.47 4.50 -6.96
CA GLN A 27 2.79 5.46 -8.01
C GLN A 27 1.52 5.82 -8.77
N CYS A 28 1.29 7.12 -9.00
CA CYS A 28 0.18 7.61 -9.81
C CYS A 28 0.38 7.27 -11.29
N ASP A 29 -0.64 6.76 -11.98
CA ASP A 29 -0.55 6.45 -13.42
C ASP A 29 -0.48 7.69 -14.32
N LYS A 30 -0.80 8.89 -13.79
CA LYS A 30 -0.88 10.13 -14.58
C LYS A 30 0.36 11.02 -14.46
N CYS A 31 0.84 11.24 -13.24
CA CYS A 31 1.96 12.16 -12.97
C CYS A 31 3.21 11.47 -12.44
N ASP A 32 3.18 10.14 -12.34
CA ASP A 32 4.27 9.31 -11.84
C ASP A 32 4.77 9.63 -10.42
N GLU A 33 4.06 10.48 -9.67
CA GLU A 33 4.34 10.77 -8.27
C GLU A 33 4.15 9.50 -7.41
N VAL A 34 5.15 9.18 -6.61
CA VAL A 34 5.13 8.12 -5.61
C VAL A 34 4.62 8.67 -4.28
N LEU A 35 3.48 8.13 -3.85
CA LEU A 35 2.78 8.48 -2.62
C LEU A 35 3.00 7.42 -1.55
N ARG A 36 3.05 7.88 -0.30
CA ARG A 36 3.06 7.04 0.90
C ARG A 36 1.70 7.15 1.59
N GLY A 37 1.07 6.01 1.85
CA GLY A 37 -0.13 5.87 2.67
C GLY A 37 0.17 5.14 3.98
N ARG A 38 -0.55 5.50 5.03
CA ARG A 38 -0.51 4.81 6.33
C ARG A 38 -1.84 4.11 6.59
N VAL A 39 -1.78 2.86 7.01
CA VAL A 39 -2.92 2.11 7.53
C VAL A 39 -2.59 1.63 8.94
N ASP A 40 -3.35 2.07 9.93
CA ASP A 40 -3.31 1.54 11.29
C ASP A 40 -4.22 0.31 11.40
N LEU A 41 -3.61 -0.87 11.55
CA LEU A 41 -4.32 -2.16 11.63
C LEU A 41 -5.29 -2.27 12.82
N TYR A 42 -5.25 -1.34 13.77
CA TYR A 42 -6.16 -1.32 14.92
C TYR A 42 -7.26 -0.29 14.81
N ASN A 43 -7.07 0.76 14.01
CA ASN A 43 -7.98 1.90 13.96
C ASN A 43 -8.63 2.10 12.57
N ASP A 44 -7.97 1.68 11.49
CA ASP A 44 -8.43 1.92 10.12
C ASP A 44 -9.22 0.74 9.51
N LEU A 45 -9.26 -0.40 10.21
CA LEU A 45 -9.90 -1.62 9.72
C LEU A 45 -11.39 -1.65 10.07
N SER A 46 -12.24 -1.83 9.07
CA SER A 46 -13.66 -2.14 9.26
C SER A 46 -13.85 -3.66 9.34
N ALA A 47 -14.54 -4.15 10.36
CA ALA A 47 -14.92 -5.56 10.44
C ALA A 47 -15.89 -5.91 9.31
N GLN A 48 -15.62 -7.02 8.63
CA GLN A 48 -16.55 -7.65 7.70
C GLN A 48 -16.98 -8.99 8.28
N PHE A 49 -18.29 -9.13 8.49
CA PHE A 49 -18.92 -10.38 8.88
C PHE A 49 -19.66 -10.90 7.65
N ASN A 50 -19.16 -11.98 7.05
CA ASN A 50 -19.96 -12.78 6.15
C ASN A 50 -20.39 -14.06 6.88
N GLU A 51 -21.38 -14.78 6.33
CA GLU A 51 -22.01 -15.94 7.00
C GLU A 51 -21.03 -17.06 7.40
N SER A 52 -19.77 -17.05 6.93
CA SER A 52 -18.79 -18.12 7.21
C SER A 52 -17.40 -17.64 7.62
N THR A 53 -17.07 -16.36 7.43
CA THR A 53 -15.72 -15.80 7.57
C THR A 53 -15.81 -14.41 8.18
N GLU A 54 -15.12 -14.24 9.30
CA GLU A 54 -14.80 -12.92 9.83
C GLU A 54 -13.52 -12.44 9.13
N GLY A 55 -13.50 -11.18 8.72
CA GLY A 55 -12.33 -10.56 8.13
C GLY A 55 -12.35 -9.06 8.38
N HIS A 56 -11.38 -8.36 7.82
CA HIS A 56 -11.37 -6.91 7.85
C HIS A 56 -11.17 -6.32 6.46
N PHE A 57 -11.68 -5.10 6.29
CA PHE A 57 -11.56 -4.35 5.06
C PHE A 57 -11.12 -2.92 5.36
N CYS A 58 -10.26 -2.38 4.52
CA CYS A 58 -9.84 -0.99 4.58
C CYS A 58 -9.85 -0.38 3.19
N ARG A 59 -10.48 0.79 3.05
CA ARG A 59 -10.40 1.62 1.84
C ARG A 59 -9.63 2.87 2.16
N LYS A 60 -8.58 3.14 1.39
CA LYS A 60 -7.83 4.40 1.44
C LYS A 60 -7.89 5.09 0.10
N VAL A 61 -7.95 6.41 0.13
CA VAL A 61 -7.84 7.25 -1.07
C VAL A 61 -6.64 8.16 -0.86
N LEU A 62 -5.67 8.07 -1.76
CA LEU A 62 -4.49 8.92 -1.76
C LEU A 62 -4.62 9.96 -2.87
N ILE A 63 -4.21 11.19 -2.58
CA ILE A 63 -4.19 12.30 -3.52
C ILE A 63 -2.79 12.90 -3.52
N GLY A 64 -2.25 13.12 -4.71
CA GLY A 64 -0.89 13.62 -4.88
C GLY A 64 -0.74 15.10 -4.50
N SER A 65 0.49 15.48 -4.19
CA SER A 65 0.86 16.85 -3.84
C SER A 65 1.31 17.67 -5.05
N GLN A 66 1.69 17.00 -6.15
CA GLN A 66 2.27 17.62 -7.35
C GLN A 66 1.22 18.17 -8.32
N ARG A 67 0.20 18.86 -7.80
CA ARG A 67 -0.91 19.45 -8.58
C ARG A 67 -1.70 18.43 -9.42
N CYS A 68 -1.52 17.13 -9.15
CA CYS A 68 -2.28 16.04 -9.74
C CYS A 68 -3.32 15.55 -8.72
N TYR A 69 -4.53 16.09 -8.81
CA TYR A 69 -5.62 15.80 -7.88
C TYR A 69 -6.39 14.51 -8.23
N ARG A 70 -5.76 13.58 -8.95
CA ARG A 70 -6.40 12.32 -9.32
C ARG A 70 -6.41 11.40 -8.09
N PRO A 71 -7.57 10.91 -7.64
CA PRO A 71 -7.63 9.99 -6.52
C PRO A 71 -7.06 8.62 -6.93
N ILE A 72 -6.21 8.08 -6.07
CA ILE A 72 -5.75 6.70 -6.13
C ILE A 72 -6.51 5.94 -5.05
N GLU A 73 -7.40 5.05 -5.47
CA GLU A 73 -8.20 4.25 -4.56
C GLU A 73 -7.51 2.92 -4.28
N ILE A 74 -7.39 2.59 -3.00
CA ILE A 74 -6.77 1.36 -2.52
C ILE A 74 -7.80 0.63 -1.67
N GLU A 75 -8.05 -0.62 -2.03
CA GLU A 75 -8.90 -1.53 -1.28
C GLU A 75 -8.02 -2.65 -0.73
N LEU A 76 -8.11 -2.90 0.58
CA LEU A 76 -7.31 -3.89 1.28
C LEU A 76 -8.25 -4.84 2.02
N THR A 77 -8.02 -6.13 1.85
CA THR A 77 -8.74 -7.18 2.57
C THR A 77 -7.78 -7.90 3.49
N PHE A 78 -8.24 -8.19 4.70
CA PHE A 78 -7.46 -8.85 5.73
C PHE A 78 -8.23 -10.04 6.31
N ASP A 79 -7.49 -11.03 6.81
CA ASP A 79 -8.04 -12.15 7.58
C ASP A 79 -8.43 -11.74 9.02
N LYS A 80 -8.97 -12.68 9.79
CA LYS A 80 -9.28 -12.53 11.23
C LYS A 80 -8.09 -12.06 12.08
N ASN A 81 -6.88 -12.40 11.66
CA ASN A 81 -5.63 -12.05 12.35
C ASN A 81 -5.04 -10.73 11.84
N ARG A 82 -5.80 -9.97 11.03
CA ARG A 82 -5.38 -8.69 10.43
C ARG A 82 -4.15 -8.84 9.53
N LYS A 83 -3.96 -10.03 8.95
CA LYS A 83 -2.96 -10.26 7.91
C LYS A 83 -3.58 -9.92 6.57
N LEU A 84 -2.84 -9.17 5.76
CA LEU A 84 -3.28 -8.78 4.42
C LEU A 84 -3.42 -10.02 3.54
N THR A 85 -4.61 -10.22 2.98
CA THR A 85 -4.92 -11.35 2.08
C THR A 85 -5.09 -10.90 0.63
N ASP A 86 -5.65 -9.71 0.42
CA ASP A 86 -5.86 -9.15 -0.91
C ASP A 86 -5.64 -7.63 -0.92
N ARG A 87 -5.18 -7.13 -2.07
CA ARG A 87 -4.98 -5.69 -2.31
C ARG A 87 -5.35 -5.33 -3.74
N LYS A 88 -6.19 -4.31 -3.88
CA LYS A 88 -6.59 -3.75 -5.18
C LYS A 88 -6.28 -2.27 -5.21
N ILE A 89 -5.97 -1.79 -6.39
CA ILE A 89 -5.63 -0.39 -6.64
C ILE A 89 -6.31 0.09 -7.93
N LYS A 90 -6.80 1.32 -7.92
CA LYS A 90 -7.34 2.02 -9.08
C LYS A 90 -6.68 3.38 -9.20
N GLY A 91 -6.21 3.72 -10.41
CA GLY A 91 -5.56 5.00 -10.70
C GLY A 91 -4.08 5.07 -10.31
N GLY A 92 -3.46 3.92 -10.07
CA GLY A 92 -2.04 3.80 -9.76
C GLY A 92 -1.59 2.34 -9.71
N LYS A 93 -0.31 2.16 -9.38
CA LYS A 93 0.31 0.85 -9.14
C LYS A 93 1.04 0.82 -7.81
N PHE A 94 1.08 -0.35 -7.16
CA PHE A 94 1.89 -0.53 -5.96
C PHE A 94 3.38 -0.52 -6.31
N VAL A 95 4.17 0.20 -5.54
CA VAL A 95 5.63 0.26 -5.66
C VAL A 95 6.27 -0.07 -4.31
N THR A 96 7.61 -0.11 -4.27
CA THR A 96 8.34 -0.41 -3.03
C THR A 96 8.67 0.85 -2.25
N GLU A 97 9.01 0.66 -0.97
CA GLU A 97 9.55 1.74 -0.14
C GLU A 97 10.82 2.35 -0.73
N ALA A 98 11.67 1.54 -1.37
CA ALA A 98 12.88 2.01 -2.02
C ALA A 98 12.56 3.00 -3.15
N ASP A 99 11.53 2.71 -3.97
CA ASP A 99 11.11 3.58 -5.06
C ASP A 99 10.66 4.96 -4.53
N TYR A 100 9.97 4.99 -3.39
CA TYR A 100 9.57 6.23 -2.72
C TYR A 100 10.77 7.05 -2.24
N PHE A 101 11.76 6.41 -1.61
CA PHE A 101 12.94 7.12 -1.11
C PHE A 101 13.86 7.60 -2.23
N VAL A 102 13.96 6.85 -3.34
CA VAL A 102 14.70 7.29 -4.55
C VAL A 102 14.08 8.59 -5.08
N GLU A 103 12.78 8.62 -5.37
CA GLU A 103 12.12 9.84 -5.86
C GLU A 103 12.28 11.01 -4.87
N LYS A 104 12.14 10.74 -3.56
CA LYS A 104 12.29 11.78 -2.54
C LYS A 104 13.71 12.32 -2.40
N SER A 105 14.73 11.52 -2.72
CA SER A 105 16.13 11.96 -2.66
C SER A 105 16.56 12.79 -3.86
N GLU A 106 15.88 12.62 -5.00
CA GLU A 106 16.15 13.35 -6.25
C GLU A 106 15.45 14.72 -6.30
N ARG A 107 14.74 15.10 -5.23
CA ARG A 107 13.94 16.32 -5.13
C ARG A 107 14.45 17.26 -4.05
#